data_AF-F3FRJ9-F1
#
_entry.id   AF-F3FRJ9-F1
#
_cell.length_a   1.000
_cell.length_b   1.000
_cell.length_c   1.000
_cell.angle_alpha   90.00
_cell.angle_beta   90.00
_cell.angle_gamma   90.00
#
_symmetry.space_group_name_H-M   'P 1'
#
loop_
_entity.id
_entity.type
_entity.pdbx_description
1 polymer ?
#
loop_
_entity_poly.entity_id
_entity_poly.type
_entity_poly.pdbx_seq_one_letter_code
_entity_poly.pdbx_strand_id
1 'polypeptide(L)' 'MQPQAFYRAVADDFSAVDLIIKKQLTSRVPLVSKIGDYITSAGGKRLRPLLVLLCG' A
#
# COMPACT_ATOMS: atom_id res chain seq x y z
N MET A 1 -10.65 -11.05 18.44
CA MET A 1 -10.21 -11.26 17.04
C MET A 1 -8.75 -10.91 16.94
N GLN A 2 -7.89 -11.86 16.54
CA GLN A 2 -6.48 -11.53 16.26
C GLN A 2 -6.41 -10.70 14.96
N PRO A 3 -5.76 -9.53 14.96
CA PRO A 3 -5.68 -8.65 13.78
C PRO A 3 -5.10 -9.32 12.52
N GLN A 4 -4.40 -10.46 12.65
CA GLN A 4 -3.75 -11.12 11.52
C GLN A 4 -4.70 -11.94 10.62
N ALA A 5 -5.89 -12.33 11.10
CA ALA A 5 -6.72 -13.30 10.38
C ALA A 5 -7.25 -12.77 9.04
N PHE A 6 -7.71 -11.51 9.00
CA PHE A 6 -8.28 -10.90 7.79
C PHE A 6 -7.21 -10.44 6.79
N TYR A 7 -5.98 -10.16 7.25
CA TYR A 7 -4.87 -9.85 6.34
C TYR A 7 -4.49 -11.02 5.45
N ARG A 8 -4.60 -12.25 5.97
CA ARG A 8 -4.29 -13.46 5.19
C ARG A 8 -5.22 -13.66 4.00
N ALA A 9 -6.49 -13.26 4.11
CA ALA A 9 -7.48 -13.45 3.05
C ALA A 9 -7.14 -12.68 1.77
N VAL A 10 -6.39 -11.58 1.89
CA VAL A 10 -6.07 -10.67 0.78
C VAL A 10 -4.57 -10.42 0.65
N ALA A 11 -3.72 -11.31 1.18
CA ALA A 11 -2.28 -11.07 1.31
C ALA A 11 -1.57 -10.85 -0.05
N ASP A 12 -1.96 -11.63 -1.06
CA ASP A 12 -1.37 -11.55 -2.40
C ASP A 12 -1.81 -10.27 -3.11
N ASP A 13 -3.11 -9.96 -3.09
CA ASP A 13 -3.65 -8.72 -3.66
C ASP A 13 -3.11 -7.47 -2.96
N PHE A 14 -2.98 -7.53 -1.64
CA PHE A 14 -2.41 -6.44 -0.85
C PHE A 14 -0.94 -6.19 -1.23
N SER A 15 -0.17 -7.26 -1.49
CA SER A 15 1.20 -7.16 -2.00
C SER A 15 1.23 -6.60 -3.43
N ALA A 16 0.28 -6.99 -4.28
CA ALA A 16 0.13 -6.45 -5.63
C ALA A 16 -0.18 -4.94 -5.61
N VAL A 17 -1.08 -4.50 -4.71
CA VAL A 17 -1.39 -3.08 -4.50
C VAL A 17 -0.16 -2.30 -4.04
N ASP A 18 0.65 -2.83 -3.11
CA ASP A 18 1.89 -2.17 -2.69
C ASP A 18 2.88 -1.96 -3.85
N LEU A 19 3.02 -2.97 -4.71
CA LEU A 19 3.84 -2.87 -5.93
C LEU A 19 3.30 -1.82 -6.91
N ILE A 20 1.98 -1.74 -7.10
CA ILE A 20 1.36 -0.73 -7.96
C ILE A 20 1.61 0.68 -7.40
N ILE A 21 1.44 0.89 -6.10
CA ILE A 21 1.69 2.17 -5.45
C ILE A 21 3.13 2.63 -5.71
N LYS A 22 4.12 1.75 -5.51
CA LYS A 22 5.54 2.07 -5.78
C LYS A 22 5.80 2.42 -7.24
N LYS A 23 5.24 1.64 -8.18
CA LYS A 23 5.38 1.91 -9.62
C LYS A 23 4.76 3.25 -10.05
N GLN A 24 3.68 3.67 -9.41
CA GLN A 24 2.98 4.91 -9.75
C GLN A 24 3.62 6.16 -9.12
N LEU A 25 4.48 6.02 -8.11
CA LEU A 25 5.16 7.14 -7.44
C LEU A 25 6.45 7.61 -8.12
N THR A 26 6.70 7.13 -9.35
CA THR A 26 7.80 7.64 -10.18
C THR A 26 7.46 9.00 -10.77
N SER A 27 8.38 9.97 -10.66
CA SER A 27 8.22 11.31 -11.24
C SER A 27 9.50 11.79 -11.90
N ARG A 28 9.38 12.60 -12.96
CA ARG A 28 10.51 13.32 -13.56
C ARG A 28 11.04 14.45 -12.69
N VAL A 29 10.27 14.86 -11.67
CA VAL A 29 10.69 15.86 -10.68
C VAL A 29 11.26 15.11 -9.46
N PRO A 30 12.58 15.20 -9.20
CA PRO A 30 13.24 14.38 -8.18
C PRO A 30 12.67 14.54 -6.76
N LEU A 31 12.23 15.76 -6.41
CA LEU A 31 11.64 16.04 -5.10
C LEU A 31 10.31 15.29 -4.91
N VAL A 32 9.51 15.15 -5.95
CA VAL A 32 8.21 14.47 -5.88
C VAL A 32 8.40 12.98 -5.61
N SER A 33 9.32 12.31 -6.30
CA SER A 33 9.62 10.90 -6.00
C SER A 33 10.14 10.72 -4.58
N LYS A 34 11.06 11.58 -4.11
CA LYS A 34 11.55 11.51 -2.72
C LYS A 34 10.44 11.64 -1.68
N ILE A 35 9.50 12.55 -1.89
CA ILE A 35 8.36 12.73 -0.98
C ILE A 35 7.43 11.51 -1.05
N GLY A 36 7.15 10.99 -2.25
CA GLY A 36 6.33 9.78 -2.44
C GLY A 36 6.91 8.56 -1.72
N ASP A 37 8.20 8.32 -1.86
CA ASP A 37 8.92 7.25 -1.17
C ASP A 37 8.82 7.44 0.35
N TYR A 38 9.11 8.64 0.85
CA TYR A 38 9.03 8.97 2.28
C TYR A 38 7.64 8.69 2.88
N ILE A 39 6.58 9.19 2.24
CA ILE A 39 5.20 9.02 2.72
C ILE A 39 4.83 7.53 2.75
N THR A 40 5.22 6.78 1.71
CA THR A 40 4.83 5.37 1.61
C THR A 40 5.61 4.44 2.51
N SER A 41 6.87 4.76 2.83
CA SER A 41 7.69 4.01 3.78
C SER A 41 7.42 4.34 5.25
N ALA A 42 6.69 5.42 5.55
CA ALA A 42 6.46 5.91 6.92
C ALA A 42 5.56 5.02 7.81
N GLY A 43 5.24 3.78 7.40
CA GLY A 43 4.51 2.82 8.24
C GLY A 43 3.02 3.11 8.41
N GLY A 44 2.37 3.68 7.39
CA GLY A 44 0.91 3.87 7.41
C GLY A 44 0.14 2.54 7.52
N LYS A 45 -1.00 2.53 8.23
CA LYS A 45 -1.81 1.31 8.48
C LYS A 45 -2.47 0.68 7.25
N ARG A 46 -2.52 1.39 6.12
CA ARG A 46 -3.12 0.95 4.84
C ARG A 46 -4.54 0.35 4.96
N LEU A 47 -5.34 0.83 5.93
CA LEU A 47 -6.70 0.33 6.17
C LEU A 47 -7.66 0.57 5.00
N ARG A 48 -7.50 1.67 4.25
CA ARG A 48 -8.37 1.97 3.09
C ARG A 48 -8.16 0.95 1.96
N PRO A 49 -6.93 0.70 1.46
CA PRO A 49 -6.69 -0.40 0.53
C PRO A 49 -7.18 -1.75 1.03
N LEU A 50 -6.94 -2.07 2.32
CA LEU A 50 -7.37 -3.34 2.91
C LEU A 50 -8.90 -3.50 2.85
N LEU A 51 -9.65 -2.46 3.24
CA LEU A 51 -11.12 -2.48 3.20
C LEU A 51 -11.64 -2.64 1.76
N VAL A 52 -11.01 -1.98 0.79
CA VAL A 52 -11.40 -2.12 -0.62
C VAL A 52 -11.21 -3.56 -1.10
N LEU A 53 -10.08 -4.19 -0.76
CA LEU A 53 -9.81 -5.58 -1.13
C LEU A 53 -10.75 -6.58 -0.44
N LEU A 54 -11.15 -6.32 0.81
CA LEU A 54 -12.07 -7.18 1.56
C LEU A 54 -13.54 -7.03 1.11
N CYS A 55 -13.90 -5.90 0.50
CA CYS A 55 -15.24 -5.65 -0.02
C CYS A 55 -15.39 -5.98 -1.52
N GLY A 56 -14.30 -6.36 -2.19
CA GLY A 56 -14.27 -6.73 -3.61
C GLY A 56 -15.04 -8.00 -3.90
#